data_AF-A0A523PKG6-F1
#
_entry.id   AF-A0A523PKG6-F1
#
_cell.length_a   1.000
_cell.length_b   1.000
_cell.length_c   1.000
_cell.angle_alpha   90.00
_cell.angle_beta   90.00
_cell.angle_gamma   90.00
#
_symmetry.space_group_name_H-M   'P 1'
#
loop_
_entity.id
_entity.type
_entity.pdbx_description
1 polymer ?
#
loop_
_entity_poly.entity_id
_entity_poly.type
_entity_poly.pdbx_seq_one_letter_code
_entity_poly.pdbx_strand_id
1 'polypeptide(L)'
;MKPQVSNRSKLRTVSLGVLLGCLSQACGFEPQAGTIHYSLSDSTHARLRRAYEDGEVANPGAVAVQIQGALEMLFGSAAEPGYMLLDDWIGEIDRSAGGYDELDDAAFDAIKVGNARRFKMQLQLVEARRYAEVYRPFYAQDLWLEWTEDHLPGLLENPDAPYDESDPDYGTRHEEAIALFISHYPTLRESSDMYRQHCLHCHGNEGGGNGPTADFVSPRPRDYRLGKFKWTAVDRNQPRREDLLNILEQGAKGSAMPSFMRFSRGQLEGLVDYVRLLAIRGEVETLLVGDAIDGEGDLPASSVLVNYEFVWEKWDAAPGKYVAVEGDVPRAHEVTPEMLEHGRELFLGTVANCFSCHGPDGRGAGVSLFELKEIDPDADGAIVLTEDDLVAGWMFKDFVKTDDAGNPVLVDGHTVTEEKVARHKLDDWGIARETAGILDAKGFGSNPRNFQQSIFRGGSRPLDFYRRIKYGIYGTVMPAAAPELTDDDIWSLVYFVLSIAEEHDVAREYEKKLARFDSETEHEEH
;
A
#
# COMPACT_ATOMS: atom_id res chain seq x y z
N MET A 1 -21.46 -82.75 28.17
CA MET A 1 -20.62 -82.72 29.39
C MET A 1 -20.75 -81.34 30.03
N LYS A 2 -21.27 -81.26 31.27
CA LYS A 2 -21.05 -80.12 32.19
C LYS A 2 -19.64 -80.27 32.80
N PRO A 3 -18.94 -79.20 33.23
CA PRO A 3 -19.13 -78.63 34.58
C PRO A 3 -19.06 -77.07 34.65
N GLN A 4 -19.96 -76.43 35.41
CA GLN A 4 -19.80 -75.79 36.74
C GLN A 4 -19.12 -74.39 36.67
N VAL A 5 -19.85 -73.28 36.85
CA VAL A 5 -20.54 -72.71 38.04
C VAL A 5 -19.58 -72.23 39.13
N SER A 6 -19.53 -70.91 39.35
CA SER A 6 -19.32 -70.19 40.62
C SER A 6 -18.90 -68.73 40.31
N ASN A 7 -19.40 -67.63 40.87
CA ASN A 7 -20.52 -67.34 41.79
C ASN A 7 -20.63 -65.79 41.85
N ARG A 8 -21.86 -65.27 41.76
CA ARG A 8 -22.41 -64.02 42.34
C ARG A 8 -21.56 -62.74 42.38
N SER A 9 -22.12 -61.63 41.88
CA SER A 9 -22.89 -60.73 42.75
C SER A 9 -23.58 -59.56 42.02
N LYS A 10 -24.85 -59.39 42.37
CA LYS A 10 -25.62 -58.14 42.53
C LYS A 10 -25.72 -57.19 41.32
N LEU A 11 -26.86 -57.30 40.64
CA LEU A 11 -27.55 -56.15 40.06
C LEU A 11 -27.71 -55.04 41.11
N ARG A 12 -27.15 -53.87 40.84
CA ARG A 12 -27.72 -52.59 41.24
C ARG A 12 -28.06 -51.84 39.97
N THR A 13 -29.35 -51.65 39.75
CA THR A 13 -29.93 -50.63 38.90
C THR A 13 -29.35 -49.29 39.33
N VAL A 14 -28.45 -48.72 38.52
CA VAL A 14 -28.07 -47.31 38.62
C VAL A 14 -28.76 -46.60 37.47
N SER A 15 -29.55 -45.60 37.83
CA SER A 15 -30.41 -44.81 36.97
C SER A 15 -29.72 -44.38 35.69
N LEU A 16 -30.47 -44.49 34.58
CA LEU A 16 -30.19 -43.94 33.24
C LEU A 16 -30.24 -42.39 33.23
N GLY A 17 -29.78 -41.74 34.31
CA GLY A 17 -29.82 -40.30 34.53
C GLY A 17 -28.45 -39.64 34.64
N VAL A 18 -27.35 -40.39 34.60
CA VAL A 18 -25.98 -39.83 34.73
C VAL A 18 -25.22 -39.84 33.40
N LEU A 19 -25.64 -40.63 32.40
CA LEU A 19 -24.99 -40.67 31.09
C LEU A 19 -25.48 -39.60 30.10
N LEU A 20 -26.61 -38.92 30.36
CA LEU A 20 -27.06 -37.77 29.56
C LEU A 20 -26.47 -36.43 30.05
N GLY A 21 -25.99 -36.35 31.30
CA GLY A 21 -25.45 -35.12 31.88
C GLY A 21 -24.01 -34.79 31.44
N CYS A 22 -23.25 -35.77 30.94
CA CYS A 22 -21.89 -35.56 30.45
C CYS A 22 -21.81 -35.23 28.95
N LEU A 23 -22.90 -35.37 28.19
CA LEU A 23 -22.94 -35.00 26.76
C LEU A 23 -23.40 -33.55 26.53
N SER A 24 -24.10 -32.93 27.49
CA SER A 24 -24.53 -31.53 27.39
C SER A 24 -23.43 -30.52 27.73
N GLN A 25 -22.34 -30.92 28.39
CA GLN A 25 -21.17 -30.04 28.61
C GLN A 25 -20.14 -30.07 27.48
N ALA A 26 -20.30 -30.95 26.48
CA ALA A 26 -19.38 -31.08 25.35
C ALA A 26 -19.80 -30.28 24.10
N CYS A 27 -20.99 -29.64 24.11
CA CYS A 27 -21.48 -28.81 22.99
C CYS A 27 -21.39 -27.30 23.24
N GLY A 28 -20.65 -26.86 24.28
CA GLY A 28 -20.35 -25.45 24.54
C GLY A 28 -18.99 -24.99 24.00
N PHE A 29 -18.37 -25.77 23.11
CA PHE A 29 -17.21 -25.28 22.36
C PHE A 29 -17.76 -24.48 21.17
N GLU A 30 -18.09 -23.21 21.39
CA GLU A 30 -18.02 -22.25 20.31
C GLU A 30 -16.56 -22.20 19.89
N PRO A 31 -16.20 -22.67 18.67
CA PRO A 31 -14.86 -22.45 18.18
C PRO A 31 -14.68 -20.93 18.15
N GLN A 32 -13.91 -20.39 19.08
CA GLN A 32 -13.36 -19.06 18.91
C GLN A 32 -12.63 -19.13 17.59
N ALA A 33 -13.16 -18.45 16.57
CA ALA A 33 -12.41 -18.23 15.35
C ALA A 33 -11.06 -17.67 15.81
N GLY A 34 -9.98 -18.37 15.49
CA GLY A 34 -8.65 -17.98 15.97
C GLY A 34 -8.45 -16.50 15.65
N THR A 35 -8.20 -15.68 16.67
CA THR A 35 -7.95 -14.25 16.49
C THR A 35 -6.79 -14.09 15.52
N ILE A 36 -6.96 -13.30 14.48
CA ILE A 36 -5.89 -13.03 13.52
C ILE A 36 -4.96 -12.02 14.20
N HIS A 37 -3.76 -12.47 14.54
CA HIS A 37 -2.70 -11.61 15.08
C HIS A 37 -1.79 -11.14 13.94
N TYR A 38 -1.16 -9.98 14.12
CA TYR A 38 -0.02 -9.60 13.30
C TYR A 38 1.17 -10.50 13.63
N SER A 39 2.03 -10.82 12.67
CA SER A 39 3.34 -11.41 12.93
C SER A 39 4.46 -10.37 12.84
N LEU A 40 5.67 -10.74 13.29
CA LEU A 40 6.87 -10.00 12.93
C LEU A 40 7.22 -10.25 11.46
N SER A 41 7.99 -9.34 10.90
CA SER A 41 8.50 -9.44 9.54
C SER A 41 9.60 -10.50 9.40
N ASP A 42 9.70 -11.08 8.21
CA ASP A 42 10.81 -11.97 7.87
C ASP A 42 12.19 -11.28 8.05
N SER A 43 12.26 -9.99 7.74
CA SER A 43 13.45 -9.16 7.97
C SER A 43 13.82 -9.06 9.45
N THR A 44 12.83 -8.91 10.34
CA THR A 44 13.05 -8.91 11.79
C THR A 44 13.63 -10.25 12.24
N HIS A 45 13.03 -11.36 11.82
CA HIS A 45 13.54 -12.69 12.16
C HIS A 45 14.96 -12.95 11.61
N ALA A 46 15.27 -12.45 10.40
CA ALA A 46 16.60 -12.55 9.82
C ALA A 46 17.63 -11.73 10.61
N ARG A 47 17.32 -10.47 10.95
CA ARG A 47 18.19 -9.60 11.75
C ARG A 47 18.51 -10.20 13.12
N LEU A 48 17.49 -10.69 13.83
CA LEU A 48 17.69 -11.32 15.14
C LEU A 48 18.50 -12.62 15.04
N ARG A 49 18.33 -13.40 13.97
CA ARG A 49 19.15 -14.59 13.72
C ARG A 49 20.62 -14.22 13.52
N ARG A 50 20.89 -13.22 12.71
CA ARG A 50 22.25 -12.72 12.46
C ARG A 50 22.91 -12.20 13.74
N ALA A 51 22.19 -11.37 14.51
CA ALA A 51 22.67 -10.88 15.81
C ALA A 51 22.99 -12.03 16.79
N TYR A 52 22.24 -13.14 16.72
CA TYR A 52 22.57 -14.35 17.48
C TYR A 52 23.83 -15.05 16.98
N GLU A 53 24.00 -15.18 15.66
CA GLU A 53 25.19 -15.77 15.04
C GLU A 53 26.46 -14.95 15.31
N ASP A 54 26.33 -13.62 15.36
CA ASP A 54 27.40 -12.66 15.66
C ASP A 54 27.67 -12.53 17.18
N GLY A 55 26.83 -13.14 18.03
CA GLY A 55 26.98 -13.14 19.48
C GLY A 55 26.51 -11.87 20.20
N GLU A 56 25.81 -10.98 19.50
CA GLU A 56 25.22 -9.74 20.02
C GLU A 56 23.97 -10.02 20.86
N VAL A 57 23.18 -11.04 20.49
CA VAL A 57 21.93 -11.41 21.18
C VAL A 57 21.96 -12.87 21.60
N ALA A 58 21.81 -13.15 22.89
CA ALA A 58 21.86 -14.53 23.41
C ALA A 58 20.61 -15.38 23.10
N ASN A 59 19.43 -14.76 23.01
CA ASN A 59 18.15 -15.46 22.80
C ASN A 59 17.24 -14.70 21.83
N PRO A 60 17.40 -14.89 20.51
CA PRO A 60 16.63 -14.16 19.50
C PRO A 60 15.12 -14.47 19.57
N GLY A 61 14.74 -15.66 20.06
CA GLY A 61 13.33 -16.03 20.23
C GLY A 61 12.65 -15.25 21.36
N ALA A 62 13.34 -15.04 22.49
CA ALA A 62 12.80 -14.23 23.58
C ALA A 62 12.65 -12.76 23.16
N VAL A 63 13.64 -12.21 22.46
CA VAL A 63 13.59 -10.85 21.93
C VAL A 63 12.42 -10.69 20.94
N ALA A 64 12.22 -11.66 20.03
CA ALA A 64 11.08 -11.64 19.13
C ALA A 64 9.73 -11.61 19.87
N VAL A 65 9.57 -12.39 20.94
CA VAL A 65 8.33 -12.37 21.75
C VAL A 65 8.13 -11.03 22.45
N GLN A 66 9.20 -10.40 22.95
CA GLN A 66 9.13 -9.07 23.57
C GLN A 66 8.69 -8.00 22.56
N ILE A 67 9.31 -7.97 21.38
CA ILE A 67 8.95 -7.02 20.30
C ILE A 67 7.50 -7.24 19.86
N GLN A 68 7.10 -8.49 19.65
CA GLN A 68 5.73 -8.83 19.27
C GLN A 68 4.72 -8.36 20.32
N GLY A 69 5.00 -8.60 21.60
CA GLY A 69 4.13 -8.15 22.70
C GLY A 69 4.04 -6.62 22.79
N ALA A 70 5.17 -5.92 22.59
CA ALA A 70 5.19 -4.46 22.53
C ALA A 70 4.33 -3.92 21.37
N LEU A 71 4.43 -4.52 20.18
CA LEU A 71 3.63 -4.12 19.02
C LEU A 71 2.14 -4.43 19.21
N GLU A 72 1.78 -5.57 19.81
CA GLU A 72 0.38 -5.89 20.11
C GLU A 72 -0.21 -4.94 21.17
N MET A 73 0.60 -4.53 22.14
CA MET A 73 0.23 -3.52 23.13
C MET A 73 -0.02 -2.15 22.47
N LEU A 74 0.83 -1.73 21.53
CA LEU A 74 0.75 -0.43 20.86
C LEU A 74 -0.33 -0.36 19.77
N PHE A 75 -0.53 -1.46 19.02
CA PHE A 75 -1.31 -1.46 17.77
C PHE A 75 -2.50 -2.42 17.76
N GLY A 76 -2.69 -3.20 18.83
CA GLY A 76 -3.70 -4.26 18.90
C GLY A 76 -3.40 -5.43 17.97
N SER A 77 -4.46 -6.07 17.47
CA SER A 77 -4.38 -7.23 16.56
C SER A 77 -4.98 -6.91 15.18
N ALA A 78 -4.87 -7.84 14.22
CA ALA A 78 -5.50 -7.62 12.92
C ALA A 78 -7.04 -7.66 13.00
N ALA A 79 -7.60 -8.38 13.98
CA ALA A 79 -9.03 -8.40 14.26
C ALA A 79 -9.50 -7.18 15.09
N GLU A 80 -8.60 -6.59 15.87
CA GLU A 80 -8.85 -5.51 16.83
C GLU A 80 -7.73 -4.47 16.74
N PRO A 81 -7.59 -3.76 15.60
CA PRO A 81 -6.53 -2.78 15.43
C PRO A 81 -6.87 -1.49 16.18
N GLY A 82 -5.84 -0.82 16.68
CA GLY A 82 -6.01 0.50 17.29
C GLY A 82 -4.69 1.06 17.79
N TYR A 83 -4.63 2.37 17.97
CA TYR A 83 -3.45 3.02 18.53
C TYR A 83 -3.54 3.11 20.06
N MET A 84 -2.43 2.85 20.74
CA MET A 84 -2.27 3.30 22.12
C MET A 84 -2.25 4.83 22.15
N LEU A 85 -3.10 5.46 22.98
CA LEU A 85 -2.87 6.87 23.34
C LEU A 85 -1.90 6.93 24.51
N LEU A 86 -0.91 7.79 24.36
CA LEU A 86 -0.06 8.24 25.44
C LEU A 86 -0.84 9.19 26.35
N ASP A 87 -0.43 9.31 27.61
CA ASP A 87 -1.14 10.14 28.60
C ASP A 87 -1.27 11.60 28.15
N ASP A 88 -0.27 12.11 27.42
CA ASP A 88 -0.26 13.46 26.85
C ASP A 88 -1.15 13.62 25.60
N TRP A 89 -1.70 12.53 25.04
CA TRP A 89 -2.58 12.53 23.86
C TRP A 89 -4.07 12.30 24.22
N ILE A 90 -4.38 12.19 25.52
CA ILE A 90 -5.75 11.92 25.99
C ILE A 90 -6.66 13.12 25.70
N GLY A 91 -7.61 12.93 24.79
CA GLY A 91 -8.61 13.93 24.41
C GLY A 91 -8.34 14.67 23.10
N GLU A 92 -7.24 14.36 22.40
CA GLU A 92 -6.86 14.99 21.13
C GLU A 92 -7.02 14.08 19.90
N ILE A 93 -7.14 12.75 20.08
CA ILE A 93 -7.22 11.76 18.99
C ILE A 93 -8.21 10.63 19.33
N ASP A 94 -9.15 10.31 18.44
CA ASP A 94 -9.94 9.07 18.53
C ASP A 94 -9.11 7.83 18.14
N ARG A 95 -8.86 6.94 19.11
CA ARG A 95 -8.13 5.66 18.97
C ARG A 95 -8.64 4.76 17.86
N SER A 96 -9.93 4.84 17.56
CA SER A 96 -10.64 3.94 16.66
C SER A 96 -10.85 4.54 15.28
N ALA A 97 -10.80 5.86 15.15
CA ALA A 97 -11.11 6.56 13.90
C ALA A 97 -9.88 6.94 13.07
N GLY A 98 -8.66 6.63 13.53
CA GLY A 98 -7.43 6.57 12.71
C GLY A 98 -7.02 7.83 11.94
N GLY A 99 -7.73 8.96 12.10
CA GLY A 99 -7.55 10.16 11.30
C GLY A 99 -8.81 11.00 11.04
N TYR A 100 -9.97 10.68 11.64
CA TYR A 100 -11.17 11.52 11.59
C TYR A 100 -10.90 12.99 11.95
N ASP A 101 -10.09 13.22 12.99
CA ASP A 101 -9.76 14.56 13.49
C ASP A 101 -8.85 15.35 12.53
N GLU A 102 -8.25 14.69 11.53
CA GLU A 102 -7.39 15.32 10.52
C GLU A 102 -8.18 15.83 9.30
N LEU A 103 -9.50 15.57 9.21
CA LEU A 103 -10.31 15.91 8.05
C LEU A 103 -10.87 17.34 8.12
N ASP A 104 -10.76 18.07 7.01
CA ASP A 104 -11.40 19.38 6.86
C ASP A 104 -12.89 19.25 6.47
N ASP A 105 -13.60 20.38 6.52
CA ASP A 105 -15.03 20.45 6.19
C ASP A 105 -15.33 19.92 4.77
N ALA A 106 -14.42 20.16 3.82
CA ALA A 106 -14.59 19.72 2.44
C ALA A 106 -14.45 18.20 2.29
N ALA A 107 -13.51 17.58 3.01
CA ALA A 107 -13.35 16.14 3.09
C ALA A 107 -14.57 15.50 3.75
N PHE A 108 -15.07 16.08 4.85
CA PHE A 108 -16.29 15.63 5.50
C PHE A 108 -17.51 15.70 4.59
N ASP A 109 -17.69 16.79 3.84
CA ASP A 109 -18.80 16.91 2.90
C ASP A 109 -18.69 15.88 1.76
N ALA A 110 -17.49 15.58 1.29
CA ALA A 110 -17.27 14.50 0.32
C ALA A 110 -17.65 13.11 0.89
N ILE A 111 -17.37 12.87 2.18
CA ILE A 111 -17.80 11.65 2.90
C ILE A 111 -19.32 11.58 2.93
N LYS A 112 -20.01 12.65 3.35
CA LYS A 112 -21.48 12.70 3.40
C LYS A 112 -22.12 12.40 2.05
N VAL A 113 -21.58 12.99 0.98
CA VAL A 113 -22.05 12.71 -0.40
C VAL A 113 -21.82 11.24 -0.79
N GLY A 114 -20.67 10.67 -0.42
CA GLY A 114 -20.36 9.26 -0.65
C GLY A 114 -21.32 8.33 0.11
N ASN A 115 -21.57 8.63 1.39
CA ASN A 115 -22.41 7.85 2.28
C ASN A 115 -23.89 7.91 1.87
N ALA A 116 -24.39 9.07 1.43
CA ALA A 116 -25.74 9.20 0.88
C ALA A 116 -26.00 8.23 -0.29
N ARG A 117 -24.98 8.00 -1.14
CA ARG A 117 -25.06 7.01 -2.22
C ARG A 117 -24.91 5.60 -1.69
N ARG A 118 -24.00 5.38 -0.74
CA ARG A 118 -23.62 4.06 -0.23
C ARG A 118 -24.71 3.42 0.60
N PHE A 119 -25.35 4.19 1.47
CA PHE A 119 -26.45 3.80 2.35
C PHE A 119 -27.82 4.18 1.79
N LYS A 120 -27.93 4.43 0.48
CA LYS A 120 -29.17 4.90 -0.16
C LYS A 120 -30.40 4.08 0.23
N MET A 121 -30.28 2.75 0.26
CA MET A 121 -31.42 1.89 0.59
C MET A 121 -31.79 1.99 2.08
N GLN A 122 -30.81 2.01 2.98
CA GLN A 122 -31.02 2.23 4.41
C GLN A 122 -31.69 3.59 4.65
N LEU A 123 -31.14 4.65 4.07
CA LEU A 123 -31.66 6.02 4.19
C LEU A 123 -33.10 6.12 3.68
N GLN A 124 -33.44 5.50 2.55
CA GLN A 124 -34.82 5.48 2.06
C GLN A 124 -35.80 4.78 3.02
N LEU A 125 -35.37 3.71 3.70
CA LEU A 125 -36.17 3.03 4.71
C LEU A 125 -36.31 3.88 5.97
N VAL A 126 -35.23 4.53 6.41
CA VAL A 126 -35.21 5.47 7.54
C VAL A 126 -36.14 6.66 7.28
N GLU A 127 -36.02 7.30 6.11
CA GLU A 127 -36.89 8.41 5.64
C GLU A 127 -38.37 7.99 5.60
N ALA A 128 -38.64 6.77 5.14
CA ALA A 128 -39.98 6.19 5.12
C ALA A 128 -40.46 5.70 6.50
N ARG A 129 -39.65 5.85 7.56
CA ARG A 129 -39.91 5.39 8.93
C ARG A 129 -40.14 3.87 9.03
N ARG A 130 -39.53 3.11 8.10
CA ARG A 130 -39.58 1.64 8.01
C ARG A 130 -38.36 1.02 8.69
N TYR A 131 -38.12 1.36 9.95
CA TYR A 131 -36.86 1.01 10.63
C TYR A 131 -36.61 -0.49 10.79
N ALA A 132 -37.66 -1.27 11.03
CA ALA A 132 -37.59 -2.73 11.13
C ALA A 132 -37.11 -3.42 9.83
N GLU A 133 -37.15 -2.70 8.71
CA GLU A 133 -36.72 -3.21 7.41
C GLU A 133 -35.31 -2.77 7.02
N VAL A 134 -34.70 -1.84 7.79
CA VAL A 134 -33.31 -1.44 7.60
C VAL A 134 -32.45 -2.68 7.85
N TYR A 135 -31.58 -3.01 6.90
CA TYR A 135 -30.76 -4.21 6.97
C TYR A 135 -29.31 -3.87 7.32
N ARG A 136 -28.66 -4.82 7.99
CA ARG A 136 -27.26 -4.74 8.39
C ARG A 136 -26.34 -4.52 7.18
N PRO A 137 -25.61 -3.39 7.11
CA PRO A 137 -24.56 -3.22 6.10
C PRO A 137 -23.40 -4.18 6.36
N PHE A 138 -22.90 -4.80 5.30
CA PHE A 138 -21.84 -5.82 5.39
C PHE A 138 -20.47 -5.27 5.82
N TYR A 139 -20.21 -3.98 5.57
CA TYR A 139 -18.92 -3.30 5.72
C TYR A 139 -18.97 -2.13 6.74
N ALA A 140 -20.06 -2.03 7.50
CA ALA A 140 -20.24 -1.02 8.54
C ALA A 140 -20.92 -1.69 9.75
N GLN A 141 -20.24 -2.68 10.32
CA GLN A 141 -20.80 -3.49 11.41
C GLN A 141 -20.93 -2.70 12.71
N ASP A 142 -19.98 -1.81 12.98
CA ASP A 142 -19.97 -0.98 14.19
C ASP A 142 -21.06 0.09 14.08
N LEU A 143 -21.20 0.71 12.89
CA LEU A 143 -22.35 1.58 12.57
C LEU A 143 -23.69 0.88 12.80
N TRP A 144 -23.78 -0.39 12.42
CA TRP A 144 -25.01 -1.15 12.61
C TRP A 144 -25.31 -1.38 14.09
N LEU A 145 -24.29 -1.68 14.89
CA LEU A 145 -24.45 -1.87 16.34
C LEU A 145 -24.92 -0.57 17.00
N GLU A 146 -24.23 0.55 16.74
CA GLU A 146 -24.59 1.89 17.22
C GLU A 146 -26.03 2.26 16.80
N TRP A 147 -26.37 2.06 15.53
CA TRP A 147 -27.73 2.25 15.02
C TRP A 147 -28.76 1.45 15.82
N THR A 148 -28.50 0.15 16.05
CA THR A 148 -29.46 -0.71 16.75
C THR A 148 -29.58 -0.41 18.24
N GLU A 149 -28.49 -0.04 18.89
CA GLU A 149 -28.46 0.28 20.32
C GLU A 149 -29.20 1.60 20.60
N ASP A 150 -28.93 2.64 19.82
CA ASP A 150 -29.43 3.99 20.09
C ASP A 150 -30.83 4.24 19.53
N HIS A 151 -31.17 3.64 18.38
CA HIS A 151 -32.38 4.00 17.64
C HIS A 151 -33.43 2.90 17.59
N LEU A 152 -33.05 1.65 17.91
CA LEU A 152 -33.95 0.49 17.93
C LEU A 152 -33.77 -0.36 19.21
N PRO A 153 -33.76 0.25 20.41
CA PRO A 153 -33.58 -0.51 21.65
C PRO A 153 -34.67 -1.58 21.78
N GLY A 154 -34.24 -2.85 21.87
CA GLY A 154 -35.12 -4.01 21.97
C GLY A 154 -35.49 -4.71 20.65
N LEU A 155 -35.13 -4.18 19.46
CA LEU A 155 -35.37 -4.88 18.18
C LEU A 155 -34.50 -6.13 18.03
N LEU A 156 -33.27 -6.10 18.55
CA LEU A 156 -32.38 -7.28 18.60
C LEU A 156 -32.97 -8.40 19.48
N GLU A 157 -33.81 -8.06 20.44
CA GLU A 157 -34.44 -8.99 21.39
C GLU A 157 -35.86 -9.40 20.94
N ASN A 158 -36.59 -8.52 20.25
CA ASN A 158 -37.93 -8.75 19.70
C ASN A 158 -38.14 -7.99 18.37
N PRO A 159 -38.10 -8.68 17.21
CA PRO A 159 -38.32 -8.08 15.90
C PRO A 159 -39.72 -7.46 15.69
N ASP A 160 -40.70 -7.85 16.51
CA ASP A 160 -42.09 -7.40 16.45
C ASP A 160 -42.41 -6.32 17.52
N ALA A 161 -41.39 -5.78 18.21
CA ALA A 161 -41.59 -4.72 19.18
C ALA A 161 -42.26 -3.50 18.51
N PRO A 162 -43.43 -3.03 19.01
CA PRO A 162 -44.15 -1.94 18.39
C PRO A 162 -43.35 -0.64 18.53
N TYR A 163 -43.20 0.05 17.41
CA TYR A 163 -42.60 1.37 17.37
C TYR A 163 -43.60 2.37 18.00
N ASP A 164 -43.24 3.01 19.10
CA ASP A 164 -44.11 3.97 19.78
C ASP A 164 -43.92 5.38 19.20
N GLU A 165 -44.74 5.74 18.22
CA GLU A 165 -44.77 7.09 17.65
C GLU A 165 -45.18 8.18 18.68
N SER A 166 -45.65 7.79 19.86
CA SER A 166 -45.99 8.69 20.96
C SER A 166 -44.82 8.98 21.91
N ASP A 167 -43.65 8.35 21.68
CA ASP A 167 -42.40 8.68 22.38
C ASP A 167 -42.01 10.15 22.11
N PRO A 168 -41.81 10.99 23.14
CA PRO A 168 -41.42 12.39 22.98
C PRO A 168 -40.14 12.60 22.17
N ASP A 169 -39.24 11.62 22.18
CA ASP A 169 -37.93 11.70 21.51
C ASP A 169 -37.98 11.18 20.05
N TYR A 170 -39.16 10.76 19.56
CA TYR A 170 -39.31 10.14 18.26
C TYR A 170 -38.79 10.98 17.08
N GLY A 171 -39.07 12.29 17.09
CA GLY A 171 -38.61 13.21 16.04
C GLY A 171 -37.08 13.35 16.01
N THR A 172 -36.48 13.45 17.19
CA THR A 172 -35.03 13.57 17.37
C THR A 172 -34.32 12.30 16.90
N ARG A 173 -34.81 11.12 17.28
CA ARG A 173 -34.27 9.83 16.83
C ARG A 173 -34.32 9.65 15.32
N HIS A 174 -35.28 10.25 14.62
CA HIS A 174 -35.35 10.19 13.15
C HIS A 174 -34.25 11.02 12.47
N GLU A 175 -33.96 12.21 13.00
CA GLU A 175 -32.90 13.07 12.45
C GLU A 175 -31.51 12.56 12.81
N GLU A 176 -31.32 12.09 14.04
CA GLU A 176 -30.10 11.44 14.53
C GLU A 176 -29.77 10.19 13.71
N ALA A 177 -30.80 9.39 13.40
CA ALA A 177 -30.70 8.24 12.54
C ALA A 177 -30.10 8.53 11.15
N ILE A 178 -30.63 9.57 10.47
CA ILE A 178 -30.12 9.98 9.15
C ILE A 178 -28.69 10.52 9.29
N ALA A 179 -28.44 11.33 10.32
CA ALA A 179 -27.13 11.90 10.60
C ALA A 179 -26.07 10.80 10.82
N LEU A 180 -26.43 9.72 11.51
CA LEU A 180 -25.54 8.59 11.79
C LEU A 180 -25.04 7.93 10.50
N PHE A 181 -25.95 7.56 9.58
CA PHE A 181 -25.56 6.97 8.29
C PHE A 181 -24.79 7.94 7.40
N ILE A 182 -25.19 9.22 7.36
CA ILE A 182 -24.59 10.22 6.48
C ILE A 182 -23.19 10.60 6.94
N SER A 183 -22.97 10.74 8.24
CA SER A 183 -21.69 11.13 8.82
C SER A 183 -20.77 9.96 9.16
N HIS A 184 -21.21 8.72 8.89
CA HIS A 184 -20.45 7.52 9.23
C HIS A 184 -19.01 7.56 8.69
N TYR A 185 -18.07 7.39 9.61
CA TYR A 185 -16.66 7.20 9.35
C TYR A 185 -16.25 5.80 9.81
N PRO A 186 -15.65 4.96 8.95
CA PRO A 186 -15.31 3.60 9.34
C PRO A 186 -14.28 3.54 10.46
N THR A 187 -14.46 2.64 11.42
CA THR A 187 -13.44 2.37 12.44
C THR A 187 -12.23 1.67 11.82
N LEU A 188 -11.10 1.61 12.53
CA LEU A 188 -9.94 0.80 12.14
C LEU A 188 -10.30 -0.69 12.03
N ARG A 189 -11.25 -1.18 12.84
CA ARG A 189 -11.76 -2.55 12.76
C ARG A 189 -12.49 -2.78 11.44
N GLU A 190 -13.45 -1.93 11.10
CA GLU A 190 -14.20 -2.02 9.83
C GLU A 190 -13.24 -1.88 8.63
N SER A 191 -12.25 -1.00 8.75
CA SER A 191 -11.23 -0.79 7.74
C SER A 191 -10.30 -2.01 7.59
N SER A 192 -9.94 -2.68 8.69
CA SER A 192 -9.22 -3.96 8.65
C SER A 192 -10.04 -5.06 7.97
N ASP A 193 -11.33 -5.15 8.26
CA ASP A 193 -12.23 -6.10 7.60
C ASP A 193 -12.24 -5.89 6.08
N MET A 194 -12.34 -4.64 5.65
CA MET A 194 -12.25 -4.26 4.24
C MET A 194 -10.89 -4.61 3.64
N TYR A 195 -9.80 -4.31 4.35
CA TYR A 195 -8.45 -4.62 3.91
C TYR A 195 -8.23 -6.13 3.74
N ARG A 196 -8.70 -6.96 4.68
CA ARG A 196 -8.58 -8.42 4.62
C ARG A 196 -9.29 -9.01 3.41
N GLN A 197 -10.41 -8.41 3.00
CA GLN A 197 -11.18 -8.86 1.84
C GLN A 197 -10.60 -8.41 0.50
N HIS A 198 -9.91 -7.28 0.46
CA HIS A 198 -9.57 -6.62 -0.81
C HIS A 198 -8.08 -6.40 -1.04
N CYS A 199 -7.28 -6.35 0.01
CA CYS A 199 -5.87 -5.94 -0.04
C CYS A 199 -4.93 -7.07 0.42
N LEU A 200 -5.31 -7.84 1.44
CA LEU A 200 -4.48 -8.87 2.07
C LEU A 200 -3.91 -9.88 1.09
N HIS A 201 -4.69 -10.32 0.10
CA HIS A 201 -4.22 -11.32 -0.87
C HIS A 201 -2.91 -10.92 -1.57
N CYS A 202 -2.70 -9.62 -1.82
CA CYS A 202 -1.47 -9.06 -2.37
C CYS A 202 -0.53 -8.54 -1.27
N HIS A 203 -1.04 -7.71 -0.35
CA HIS A 203 -0.19 -6.96 0.57
C HIS A 203 0.15 -7.70 1.87
N GLY A 204 -0.47 -8.83 2.16
CA GLY A 204 -0.29 -9.55 3.42
C GLY A 204 -1.03 -8.90 4.58
N ASN A 205 -1.11 -9.61 5.70
CA ASN A 205 -1.84 -9.19 6.89
C ASN A 205 -1.17 -7.98 7.59
N GLU A 206 0.16 -7.95 7.59
CA GLU A 206 0.99 -6.89 8.16
C GLU A 206 1.34 -5.78 7.15
N GLY A 207 0.80 -5.85 5.93
CA GLY A 207 1.14 -4.90 4.87
C GLY A 207 2.52 -5.12 4.24
N GLY A 208 3.12 -6.31 4.42
CA GLY A 208 4.47 -6.63 3.98
C GLY A 208 4.71 -6.77 2.47
N GLY A 209 3.67 -6.66 1.64
CA GLY A 209 3.78 -6.96 0.21
C GLY A 209 4.04 -8.44 -0.08
N ASN A 210 3.66 -9.31 0.86
CA ASN A 210 3.94 -10.74 0.90
C ASN A 210 2.65 -11.58 1.05
N GLY A 211 1.53 -11.08 0.54
CA GLY A 211 0.29 -11.85 0.47
C GLY A 211 0.43 -13.08 -0.44
N PRO A 212 -0.50 -14.05 -0.37
CA PRO A 212 -0.44 -15.28 -1.15
C PRO A 212 -0.35 -15.09 -2.67
N THR A 213 -0.75 -13.93 -3.20
CA THR A 213 -0.61 -13.61 -4.64
C THR A 213 0.62 -12.76 -4.97
N ALA A 214 1.37 -12.29 -3.99
CA ALA A 214 2.46 -11.33 -4.16
C ALA A 214 3.57 -11.82 -5.10
N ASP A 215 3.88 -13.13 -5.05
CA ASP A 215 4.90 -13.76 -5.90
C ASP A 215 4.49 -13.85 -7.38
N PHE A 216 3.19 -13.75 -7.66
CA PHE A 216 2.61 -13.97 -9.00
C PHE A 216 2.27 -12.67 -9.73
N VAL A 217 2.54 -11.52 -9.12
CA VAL A 217 2.26 -10.21 -9.72
C VAL A 217 3.55 -9.42 -9.89
N SER A 218 3.69 -8.78 -11.05
CA SER A 218 4.81 -7.88 -11.34
C SER A 218 4.27 -6.51 -11.74
N PRO A 219 4.71 -5.42 -11.08
CA PRO A 219 5.63 -5.37 -9.94
C PRO A 219 5.01 -5.99 -8.68
N ARG A 220 5.86 -6.38 -7.72
CA ARG A 220 5.43 -6.82 -6.39
C ARG A 220 4.56 -5.77 -5.69
N PRO A 221 3.62 -6.20 -4.83
CA PRO A 221 2.84 -5.28 -4.01
C PRO A 221 3.76 -4.50 -3.06
N ARG A 222 3.40 -3.25 -2.77
CA ARG A 222 4.14 -2.37 -1.86
C ARG A 222 4.18 -2.96 -0.45
N ASP A 223 5.38 -3.05 0.13
CA ASP A 223 5.55 -3.18 1.59
C ASP A 223 5.34 -1.82 2.27
N TYR A 224 4.26 -1.70 3.04
CA TYR A 224 3.89 -0.51 3.80
C TYR A 224 4.77 -0.31 5.03
N ARG A 225 5.30 -1.39 5.61
CA ARG A 225 6.04 -1.40 6.89
C ARG A 225 7.33 -0.59 6.86
N LEU A 226 7.81 -0.27 5.66
CA LEU A 226 8.99 0.56 5.47
C LEU A 226 8.71 2.06 5.65
N GLY A 227 7.44 2.48 5.64
CA GLY A 227 7.08 3.91 5.58
C GLY A 227 7.67 4.58 4.34
N LYS A 228 7.76 3.86 3.21
CA LYS A 228 8.32 4.39 1.96
C LYS A 228 7.33 4.18 0.81
N PHE A 229 6.71 5.25 0.35
CA PHE A 229 5.71 5.23 -0.72
C PHE A 229 6.24 5.89 -1.99
N LYS A 230 5.84 5.37 -3.15
CA LYS A 230 6.38 5.78 -4.46
C LYS A 230 5.73 7.03 -5.04
N TRP A 231 4.45 7.24 -4.75
CA TRP A 231 3.63 8.25 -5.41
C TRP A 231 3.15 9.24 -4.36
N THR A 232 4.05 10.16 -4.01
CA THR A 232 3.84 11.15 -2.95
C THR A 232 4.08 12.54 -3.50
N ALA A 233 3.47 13.54 -2.86
CA ALA A 233 3.76 14.95 -3.13
C ALA A 233 4.76 15.56 -2.13
N VAL A 234 5.35 14.73 -1.27
CA VAL A 234 6.38 15.09 -0.29
C VAL A 234 7.74 14.59 -0.75
N ASP A 235 8.80 15.34 -0.45
CA ASP A 235 10.17 14.93 -0.72
C ASP A 235 10.67 13.98 0.37
N ARG A 236 11.02 12.75 -0.04
CA ARG A 236 11.62 11.68 0.81
C ARG A 236 11.01 11.60 2.22
N ASN A 237 9.68 11.69 2.31
CA ASN A 237 8.94 11.65 3.57
C ASN A 237 7.72 10.73 3.53
N GLN A 238 7.02 10.66 4.65
CA GLN A 238 5.78 9.88 4.75
C GLN A 238 4.70 10.45 3.84
N PRO A 239 3.91 9.60 3.17
CA PRO A 239 2.88 10.06 2.26
C PRO A 239 1.84 10.86 3.05
N ARG A 240 1.30 11.91 2.43
CA ARG A 240 0.11 12.56 2.98
C ARG A 240 -1.11 11.65 2.79
N ARG A 241 -2.18 11.91 3.55
CA ARG A 241 -3.46 11.20 3.37
C ARG A 241 -3.94 11.24 1.93
N GLU A 242 -3.88 12.42 1.31
CA GLU A 242 -4.35 12.61 -0.06
C GLU A 242 -3.51 11.79 -1.05
N ASP A 243 -2.23 11.56 -0.77
CA ASP A 243 -1.36 10.77 -1.64
C ASP A 243 -1.79 9.29 -1.62
N LEU A 244 -2.09 8.73 -0.44
CA LEU A 244 -2.61 7.37 -0.27
C LEU A 244 -4.01 7.20 -0.87
N LEU A 245 -4.84 8.21 -0.70
CA LEU A 245 -6.19 8.21 -1.24
C LEU A 245 -6.22 8.29 -2.77
N ASN A 246 -5.39 9.16 -3.34
CA ASN A 246 -5.24 9.27 -4.80
C ASN A 246 -4.84 7.94 -5.42
N ILE A 247 -3.95 7.16 -4.78
CA ILE A 247 -3.57 5.86 -5.31
C ILE A 247 -4.68 4.81 -5.18
N LEU A 248 -5.49 4.84 -4.12
CA LEU A 248 -6.66 3.97 -4.02
C LEU A 248 -7.72 4.32 -5.09
N GLU A 249 -7.95 5.60 -5.35
CA GLU A 249 -8.90 6.05 -6.37
C GLU A 249 -8.43 5.68 -7.78
N GLN A 250 -7.16 5.90 -8.11
CA GLN A 250 -6.66 5.69 -9.47
C GLN A 250 -6.22 4.25 -9.74
N GLY A 251 -5.83 3.52 -8.69
CA GLY A 251 -5.03 2.32 -8.81
C GLY A 251 -3.60 2.60 -9.31
N ALA A 252 -2.72 1.61 -9.24
CA ALA A 252 -1.39 1.74 -9.81
C ALA A 252 -1.37 1.17 -11.24
N LYS A 253 -1.74 1.99 -12.22
CA LYS A 253 -1.91 1.58 -13.63
C LYS A 253 -0.72 0.79 -14.19
N GLY A 254 -0.96 -0.34 -14.85
CA GLY A 254 0.13 -1.21 -15.32
C GLY A 254 0.81 -2.00 -14.20
N SER A 255 0.09 -2.25 -13.10
CA SER A 255 0.36 -3.25 -12.07
C SER A 255 -0.94 -4.00 -11.75
N ALA A 256 -0.89 -4.95 -10.82
CA ALA A 256 -2.06 -5.67 -10.34
C ALA A 256 -2.97 -4.85 -9.40
N MET A 257 -2.57 -3.64 -8.97
CA MET A 257 -3.35 -2.81 -8.05
C MET A 257 -4.47 -2.05 -8.80
N PRO A 258 -5.74 -2.43 -8.65
CA PRO A 258 -6.85 -1.82 -9.37
C PRO A 258 -7.26 -0.47 -8.76
N SER A 259 -8.16 0.24 -9.44
CA SER A 259 -8.91 1.35 -8.83
C SER A 259 -9.95 0.82 -7.84
N PHE A 260 -10.09 1.53 -6.72
CA PHE A 260 -11.07 1.25 -5.67
C PHE A 260 -12.19 2.28 -5.57
N MET A 261 -12.40 3.13 -6.59
CA MET A 261 -13.52 4.10 -6.66
C MET A 261 -14.93 3.48 -6.56
N ARG A 262 -15.02 2.14 -6.54
CA ARG A 262 -16.27 1.43 -6.19
C ARG A 262 -16.66 1.59 -4.72
N PHE A 263 -15.73 1.97 -3.85
CA PHE A 263 -15.98 2.26 -2.44
C PHE A 263 -16.40 3.72 -2.24
N SER A 264 -17.14 3.99 -1.16
CA SER A 264 -17.48 5.38 -0.79
C SER A 264 -16.23 6.13 -0.32
N ARG A 265 -16.32 7.47 -0.28
CA ARG A 265 -15.22 8.29 0.23
C ARG A 265 -14.82 7.91 1.65
N GLY A 266 -15.76 7.74 2.57
CA GLY A 266 -15.46 7.31 3.95
C GLY A 266 -14.77 5.94 4.00
N GLN A 267 -15.18 4.99 3.16
CA GLN A 267 -14.52 3.68 3.05
C GLN A 267 -13.08 3.76 2.54
N LEU A 268 -12.80 4.70 1.62
CA LEU A 268 -11.43 4.92 1.14
C LEU A 268 -10.55 5.57 2.22
N GLU A 269 -11.09 6.54 2.95
CA GLU A 269 -10.40 7.19 4.08
C GLU A 269 -10.08 6.18 5.19
N GLY A 270 -11.02 5.31 5.57
CA GLY A 270 -10.74 4.25 6.54
C GLY A 270 -9.66 3.26 6.07
N LEU A 271 -9.63 2.90 4.78
CA LEU A 271 -8.54 2.10 4.21
C LEU A 271 -7.19 2.85 4.24
N VAL A 272 -7.19 4.18 4.06
CA VAL A 272 -5.99 5.01 4.25
C VAL A 272 -5.50 4.91 5.69
N ASP A 273 -6.38 5.04 6.67
CA ASP A 273 -6.03 4.94 8.09
C ASP A 273 -5.42 3.58 8.43
N TYR A 274 -6.02 2.51 7.94
CA TYR A 274 -5.50 1.18 8.20
C TYR A 274 -4.13 0.94 7.53
N VAL A 275 -3.91 1.46 6.31
CA VAL A 275 -2.59 1.41 5.66
C VAL A 275 -1.55 2.22 6.45
N ARG A 276 -1.91 3.40 6.97
CA ARG A 276 -1.05 4.19 7.87
C ARG A 276 -0.71 3.42 9.14
N LEU A 277 -1.67 2.75 9.76
CA LEU A 277 -1.45 1.91 10.94
C LEU A 277 -0.42 0.81 10.65
N LEU A 278 -0.56 0.08 9.55
CA LEU A 278 0.39 -0.95 9.16
C LEU A 278 1.80 -0.40 8.90
N ALA A 279 1.88 0.80 8.31
CA ALA A 279 3.15 1.45 8.02
C ALA A 279 3.87 1.93 9.30
N ILE A 280 3.16 2.64 10.17
CA ILE A 280 3.65 3.10 11.48
C ILE A 280 4.10 1.89 12.32
N ARG A 281 3.26 0.85 12.43
CA ARG A 281 3.59 -0.40 13.14
C ARG A 281 4.90 -1.01 12.61
N GLY A 282 5.09 -1.04 11.30
CA GLY A 282 6.28 -1.60 10.67
C GLY A 282 7.56 -0.78 10.89
N GLU A 283 7.45 0.56 10.88
CA GLU A 283 8.58 1.43 11.21
C GLU A 283 8.99 1.25 12.67
N VAL A 284 8.01 1.21 13.60
CA VAL A 284 8.27 0.93 15.01
C VAL A 284 8.93 -0.43 15.18
N GLU A 285 8.40 -1.50 14.55
CA GLU A 285 9.03 -2.82 14.57
C GLU A 285 10.51 -2.76 14.16
N THR A 286 10.82 -2.04 13.09
CA THR A 286 12.19 -1.90 12.57
C THR A 286 13.14 -1.26 13.58
N LEU A 287 12.66 -0.22 14.28
CA LEU A 287 13.42 0.48 15.32
C LEU A 287 13.60 -0.40 16.57
N LEU A 288 12.54 -1.06 17.04
CA LEU A 288 12.62 -1.94 18.22
C LEU A 288 13.60 -3.11 18.03
N VAL A 289 13.70 -3.64 16.81
CA VAL A 289 14.71 -4.66 16.50
C VAL A 289 16.13 -4.09 16.55
N GLY A 290 16.33 -2.82 16.13
CA GLY A 290 17.61 -2.14 16.27
C GLY A 290 17.99 -1.97 17.74
N ASP A 291 17.10 -1.35 18.52
CA ASP A 291 17.32 -1.10 19.95
C ASP A 291 17.56 -2.39 20.74
N ALA A 292 16.83 -3.47 20.42
CA ALA A 292 17.02 -4.75 21.09
C ALA A 292 18.36 -5.41 20.74
N ILE A 293 18.88 -5.22 19.52
CA ILE A 293 20.21 -5.72 19.15
C ILE A 293 21.30 -4.90 19.86
N ASP A 294 21.19 -3.56 19.81
CA ASP A 294 22.13 -2.64 20.47
C ASP A 294 22.12 -2.82 22.00
N GLY A 295 20.97 -3.20 22.56
CA GLY A 295 20.77 -3.52 23.98
C GLY A 295 21.12 -4.95 24.38
N GLU A 296 21.81 -5.72 23.53
CA GLU A 296 22.20 -7.13 23.78
C GLU A 296 21.01 -8.06 24.14
N GLY A 297 19.84 -7.75 23.59
CA GLY A 297 18.57 -8.44 23.82
C GLY A 297 17.71 -7.84 24.93
N ASP A 298 18.12 -6.74 25.56
CA ASP A 298 17.27 -5.97 26.47
C ASP A 298 16.50 -4.88 25.70
N LEU A 299 15.17 -4.87 25.83
CA LEU A 299 14.28 -3.88 25.22
C LEU A 299 13.47 -3.18 26.33
N PRO A 300 13.97 -2.06 26.87
CA PRO A 300 13.28 -1.35 27.94
C PRO A 300 11.99 -0.67 27.44
N ALA A 301 10.95 -0.65 28.27
CA ALA A 301 9.66 -0.06 27.93
C ALA A 301 9.75 1.42 27.50
N SER A 302 10.74 2.17 28.00
CA SER A 302 10.99 3.54 27.57
C SER A 302 11.41 3.64 26.10
N SER A 303 12.23 2.71 25.59
CA SER A 303 12.61 2.67 24.17
C SER A 303 11.39 2.39 23.30
N VAL A 304 10.47 1.53 23.75
CA VAL A 304 9.22 1.25 23.04
C VAL A 304 8.40 2.52 22.83
N LEU A 305 8.18 3.30 23.89
CA LEU A 305 7.38 4.53 23.81
C LEU A 305 8.08 5.63 23.01
N VAL A 306 9.39 5.81 23.19
CA VAL A 306 10.17 6.81 22.44
C VAL A 306 10.15 6.53 20.94
N ASN A 307 10.33 5.26 20.52
CA ASN A 307 10.28 4.89 19.11
C ASN A 307 8.85 5.04 18.53
N TYR A 308 7.82 4.73 19.32
CA TYR A 308 6.44 4.93 18.92
C TYR A 308 6.12 6.41 18.67
N GLU A 309 6.48 7.28 19.61
CA GLU A 309 6.30 8.73 19.51
C GLU A 309 7.08 9.31 18.33
N PHE A 310 8.36 8.94 18.19
CA PHE A 310 9.21 9.39 17.07
C PHE A 310 8.62 9.06 15.70
N VAL A 311 8.11 7.84 15.51
CA VAL A 311 7.46 7.46 14.25
C VAL A 311 6.15 8.24 14.07
N TRP A 312 5.35 8.40 15.12
CA TRP A 312 4.11 9.17 15.05
C TRP A 312 4.34 10.62 14.61
N GLU A 313 5.25 11.33 15.28
CA GLU A 313 5.61 12.72 14.96
C GLU A 313 6.09 12.86 13.51
N LYS A 314 6.83 11.86 13.00
CA LYS A 314 7.27 11.83 11.61
C LYS A 314 6.10 11.79 10.62
N TRP A 315 5.06 11.01 10.92
CA TRP A 315 3.85 10.93 10.10
C TRP A 315 2.98 12.19 10.24
N ASP A 316 2.82 12.71 11.45
CA ASP A 316 2.06 13.93 11.74
C ASP A 316 2.66 15.17 11.05
N ALA A 317 3.99 15.27 11.00
CA ALA A 317 4.68 16.36 10.31
C ALA A 317 4.64 16.25 8.76
N ALA A 318 4.18 15.14 8.19
CA ALA A 318 4.25 14.88 6.76
C ALA A 318 3.49 15.88 5.87
N PRO A 319 2.25 16.31 6.20
CA PRO A 319 1.53 17.32 5.43
C PRO A 319 2.29 18.64 5.29
N GLY A 320 3.04 19.04 6.32
CA GLY A 320 3.88 20.25 6.31
C GLY A 320 5.12 20.16 5.41
N LYS A 321 5.46 18.97 4.91
CA LYS A 321 6.58 18.73 3.99
C LYS A 321 6.13 18.65 2.53
N TYR A 322 4.90 19.07 2.25
CA TYR A 322 4.38 19.17 0.90
C TYR A 322 5.29 20.02 0.03
N VAL A 323 5.66 19.48 -1.13
CA VAL A 323 6.46 20.24 -2.08
C VAL A 323 5.55 20.89 -3.11
N ALA A 324 5.34 22.19 -2.90
CA ALA A 324 4.70 23.05 -3.87
C ALA A 324 5.63 23.24 -5.07
N VAL A 325 5.05 23.21 -6.27
CA VAL A 325 5.76 23.66 -7.46
C VAL A 325 5.48 25.15 -7.59
N GLU A 326 6.53 25.97 -7.51
CA GLU A 326 6.44 27.42 -7.68
C GLU A 326 6.26 27.75 -9.16
N GLY A 327 5.35 28.69 -9.47
CA GLY A 327 5.09 29.13 -10.85
C GLY A 327 3.92 28.43 -11.55
N ASP A 328 3.65 28.87 -12.78
CA ASP A 328 2.62 28.26 -13.62
C ASP A 328 3.14 26.94 -14.21
N VAL A 329 2.38 25.86 -14.05
CA VAL A 329 2.62 24.61 -14.81
C VAL A 329 2.43 24.95 -16.28
N PRO A 330 3.48 24.86 -17.13
CA PRO A 330 3.33 25.13 -18.56
C PRO A 330 2.18 24.28 -19.08
N ARG A 331 1.27 24.86 -19.84
CA ARG A 331 0.12 24.13 -20.39
C ARG A 331 0.55 23.39 -21.64
N ALA A 332 -0.16 22.32 -22.00
CA ALA A 332 0.18 21.55 -23.20
C ALA A 332 0.27 22.38 -24.50
N HIS A 333 -0.46 23.49 -24.61
CA HIS A 333 -0.41 24.39 -25.77
C HIS A 333 0.75 25.41 -25.73
N GLU A 334 1.45 25.50 -24.61
CA GLU A 334 2.62 26.38 -24.42
C GLU A 334 3.93 25.63 -24.68
N VAL A 335 3.86 24.31 -24.93
CA VAL A 335 5.01 23.47 -25.29
C VAL A 335 5.49 23.82 -26.69
N THR A 336 6.74 24.25 -26.82
CA THR A 336 7.35 24.58 -28.12
C THR A 336 8.28 23.47 -28.62
N PRO A 337 8.58 23.40 -29.93
CA PRO A 337 9.58 22.48 -30.46
C PRO A 337 10.95 22.66 -29.81
N GLU A 338 11.35 23.89 -29.49
CA GLU A 338 12.62 24.17 -28.81
C GLU A 338 12.66 23.58 -27.40
N MET A 339 11.53 23.61 -26.69
CA MET A 339 11.40 23.01 -25.37
C MET A 339 11.48 21.48 -25.42
N LEU A 340 10.89 20.86 -26.44
CA LEU A 340 11.00 19.41 -26.66
C LEU A 340 12.44 19.01 -27.02
N GLU A 341 13.12 19.77 -27.87
CA GLU A 341 14.52 19.51 -28.22
C GLU A 341 15.44 19.69 -27.00
N HIS A 342 15.24 20.75 -26.21
CA HIS A 342 15.99 20.95 -24.96
C HIS A 342 15.77 19.79 -23.97
N GLY A 343 14.52 19.34 -23.82
CA GLY A 343 14.21 18.15 -23.01
C GLY A 343 14.87 16.87 -23.53
N ARG A 344 14.94 16.69 -24.85
CA ARG A 344 15.63 15.58 -25.51
C ARG A 344 17.14 15.61 -25.27
N GLU A 345 17.77 16.79 -25.43
CA GLU A 345 19.19 16.99 -25.16
C GLU A 345 19.53 16.67 -23.72
N LEU A 346 18.72 17.11 -22.76
CA LEU A 346 18.89 16.78 -21.35
C LEU A 346 18.71 15.29 -21.07
N PHE A 347 17.68 14.65 -21.63
CA PHE A 347 17.36 13.24 -21.41
C PHE A 347 18.49 12.31 -21.89
N LEU A 348 19.07 12.63 -23.05
CA LEU A 348 20.20 11.91 -23.63
C LEU A 348 21.53 12.38 -23.02
N GLY A 349 21.63 13.60 -22.53
CA GLY A 349 22.84 14.18 -21.99
C GLY A 349 23.29 13.56 -20.66
N THR A 350 24.51 13.90 -20.22
CA THR A 350 25.14 13.36 -19.01
C THR A 350 24.75 14.07 -17.71
N VAL A 351 24.05 15.22 -17.81
CA VAL A 351 23.57 15.99 -16.65
C VAL A 351 22.34 15.32 -16.06
N ALA A 352 21.26 15.15 -16.83
CA ALA A 352 20.07 14.42 -16.38
C ALA A 352 20.24 12.90 -16.52
N ASN A 353 21.01 12.44 -17.52
CA ASN A 353 21.44 11.06 -17.72
C ASN A 353 20.31 10.01 -17.69
N CYS A 354 19.10 10.41 -18.12
CA CYS A 354 17.89 9.59 -17.98
C CYS A 354 17.96 8.33 -18.85
N PHE A 355 18.56 8.44 -20.04
CA PHE A 355 18.68 7.35 -21.01
C PHE A 355 19.54 6.16 -20.53
N SER A 356 20.43 6.38 -19.56
CA SER A 356 21.29 5.31 -19.00
C SER A 356 20.46 4.16 -18.39
N CYS A 357 19.30 4.50 -17.80
CA CYS A 357 18.32 3.56 -17.27
C CYS A 357 17.11 3.37 -18.20
N HIS A 358 16.58 4.46 -18.78
CA HIS A 358 15.36 4.41 -19.58
C HIS A 358 15.58 4.03 -21.06
N GLY A 359 16.82 3.96 -21.52
CA GLY A 359 17.16 3.76 -22.93
C GLY A 359 17.01 5.05 -23.76
N PRO A 360 17.70 5.18 -24.90
CA PRO A 360 17.65 6.37 -25.75
C PRO A 360 16.29 6.59 -26.41
N ASP A 361 15.45 5.56 -26.48
CA ASP A 361 14.09 5.57 -27.02
C ASP A 361 13.00 5.52 -25.94
N GLY A 362 13.39 5.57 -24.66
CA GLY A 362 12.47 5.53 -23.53
C GLY A 362 11.81 4.18 -23.25
N ARG A 363 12.30 3.06 -23.80
CA ARG A 363 11.68 1.73 -23.59
C ARG A 363 11.87 1.12 -22.20
N GLY A 364 12.69 1.74 -21.35
CA GLY A 364 13.05 1.19 -20.04
C GLY A 364 14.09 0.08 -20.13
N ALA A 365 14.96 0.12 -21.16
CA ALA A 365 16.00 -0.87 -21.44
C ALA A 365 17.40 -0.23 -21.57
N GLY A 366 17.70 0.72 -20.69
CA GLY A 366 19.01 1.37 -20.63
C GLY A 366 20.13 0.43 -20.17
N VAL A 367 21.38 0.78 -20.52
CA VAL A 367 22.57 -0.06 -20.32
C VAL A 367 22.88 -0.36 -18.87
N SER A 368 22.58 0.58 -17.98
CA SER A 368 22.87 0.47 -16.55
C SER A 368 22.07 -0.67 -15.89
N LEU A 369 20.95 -1.08 -16.50
CA LEU A 369 20.16 -2.22 -16.06
C LEU A 369 20.91 -3.55 -16.16
N PHE A 370 21.85 -3.67 -17.10
CA PHE A 370 22.54 -4.91 -17.41
C PHE A 370 23.84 -5.08 -16.60
N GLU A 371 24.42 -3.98 -16.11
CA GLU A 371 25.70 -3.95 -15.37
C GLU A 371 25.50 -4.00 -13.84
N LEU A 372 24.38 -3.50 -13.31
CA LEU A 372 24.03 -3.62 -11.88
C LEU A 372 23.87 -5.08 -11.41
N LYS A 373 23.84 -6.05 -12.33
CA LYS A 373 23.82 -7.48 -12.03
C LYS A 373 25.22 -8.09 -11.79
N GLU A 374 26.29 -7.37 -12.16
CA GLU A 374 27.68 -7.85 -12.05
C GLU A 374 28.39 -7.35 -10.77
N ILE A 375 27.75 -6.50 -9.98
CA ILE A 375 28.21 -6.14 -8.62
C ILE A 375 27.89 -7.33 -7.70
N ASP A 376 28.94 -7.96 -7.15
CA ASP A 376 28.87 -9.12 -6.27
C ASP A 376 27.93 -8.86 -5.08
N PRO A 377 26.79 -9.56 -4.98
CA PRO A 377 25.91 -9.45 -3.84
C PRO A 377 26.56 -10.20 -2.67
N ASP A 378 27.12 -9.49 -1.70
CA ASP A 378 27.44 -10.10 -0.40
C ASP A 378 26.20 -10.85 0.12
N ALA A 379 26.42 -12.10 0.53
CA ALA A 379 25.58 -13.20 1.09
C ALA A 379 24.03 -13.13 1.20
N ASP A 380 23.40 -11.96 1.12
CA ASP A 380 21.98 -11.71 1.32
C ASP A 380 21.26 -11.22 0.04
N GLY A 381 21.95 -11.20 -1.12
CA GLY A 381 21.29 -11.08 -2.43
C GLY A 381 20.65 -9.71 -2.73
N ALA A 382 20.98 -8.65 -1.98
CA ALA A 382 20.49 -7.30 -2.22
C ALA A 382 21.62 -6.27 -2.31
N ILE A 383 21.68 -5.52 -3.42
CA ILE A 383 22.41 -4.24 -3.46
C ILE A 383 21.56 -3.26 -2.64
N VAL A 384 21.97 -2.98 -1.41
CA VAL A 384 21.37 -1.93 -0.58
C VAL A 384 22.05 -0.61 -0.95
N LEU A 385 21.42 0.18 -1.81
CA LEU A 385 21.86 1.56 -2.01
C LEU A 385 21.60 2.33 -0.72
N THR A 386 22.64 2.91 -0.13
CA THR A 386 22.52 3.82 1.02
C THR A 386 21.79 5.10 0.59
N GLU A 387 21.28 5.88 1.55
CA GLU A 387 20.72 7.20 1.20
C GLU A 387 21.76 8.08 0.51
N ASP A 388 23.03 7.95 0.90
CA ASP A 388 24.16 8.63 0.27
C ASP A 388 24.38 8.15 -1.18
N ASP A 389 24.24 6.84 -1.47
CA ASP A 389 24.35 6.30 -2.85
C ASP A 389 23.24 6.82 -3.77
N LEU A 390 22.02 6.97 -3.24
CA LEU A 390 20.87 7.53 -3.95
C LEU A 390 20.96 9.05 -4.17
N VAL A 391 21.77 9.74 -3.37
CA VAL A 391 22.02 11.19 -3.47
C VAL A 391 23.25 11.48 -4.32
N ALA A 392 24.24 10.58 -4.33
CA ALA A 392 25.51 10.82 -4.98
C ALA A 392 25.37 11.01 -6.48
N GLY A 393 24.49 10.31 -7.20
CA GLY A 393 24.31 10.47 -8.66
C GLY A 393 25.55 10.18 -9.51
N TRP A 394 26.68 9.80 -8.89
CA TRP A 394 27.95 9.51 -9.57
C TRP A 394 27.98 8.09 -10.15
N MET A 395 27.03 7.22 -9.75
CA MET A 395 27.04 5.79 -10.07
C MET A 395 26.95 5.45 -11.57
N PHE A 396 26.79 6.42 -12.48
CA PHE A 396 26.66 6.14 -13.91
C PHE A 396 27.41 7.09 -14.85
N LYS A 397 28.27 7.98 -14.34
CA LYS A 397 29.03 8.92 -15.18
C LYS A 397 30.11 8.24 -16.03
N ASP A 398 30.57 7.06 -15.62
CA ASP A 398 31.69 6.36 -16.27
C ASP A 398 31.29 5.52 -17.49
N PHE A 399 29.97 5.36 -17.77
CA PHE A 399 29.48 4.46 -18.84
C PHE A 399 29.19 5.18 -20.17
N VAL A 400 29.24 6.51 -20.18
CA VAL A 400 28.81 7.36 -21.29
C VAL A 400 29.93 8.33 -21.63
N LYS A 401 30.35 8.33 -22.89
CA LYS A 401 31.24 9.35 -23.47
C LYS A 401 30.48 10.15 -24.53
N THR A 402 31.03 11.29 -24.93
CA THR A 402 30.50 12.04 -26.06
C THR A 402 31.25 11.62 -27.33
N ASP A 403 30.54 11.33 -28.42
CA ASP A 403 31.15 11.11 -29.74
C ASP A 403 31.57 12.43 -30.40
N ASP A 404 32.24 12.33 -31.56
CA ASP A 404 32.73 13.50 -32.30
C ASP A 404 31.59 14.43 -32.80
N ALA A 405 30.35 13.94 -32.81
CA ALA A 405 29.16 14.71 -33.19
C ALA A 405 28.43 15.31 -31.97
N GLY A 406 28.97 15.16 -30.76
CA GLY A 406 28.34 15.66 -29.54
C GLY A 406 27.29 14.71 -28.96
N ASN A 407 27.07 13.54 -29.56
CA ASN A 407 26.07 12.60 -29.08
C ASN A 407 26.62 11.78 -27.92
N PRO A 408 25.79 11.49 -26.90
CA PRO A 408 26.12 10.55 -25.85
C PRO A 408 26.20 9.14 -26.45
N VAL A 409 27.38 8.52 -26.38
CA VAL A 409 27.63 7.15 -26.81
C VAL A 409 28.18 6.34 -25.66
N LEU A 410 27.83 5.06 -25.66
CA LEU A 410 28.29 4.12 -24.65
C LEU A 410 29.78 3.84 -24.81
N VAL A 411 30.47 3.65 -23.69
CA VAL A 411 31.87 3.21 -23.69
C VAL A 411 31.95 1.77 -24.22
N ASP A 412 32.95 1.47 -25.06
CA ASP A 412 33.16 0.13 -25.64
C ASP A 412 33.26 -0.94 -24.54
N GLY A 413 32.47 -2.02 -24.67
CA GLY A 413 32.30 -3.07 -23.64
C GLY A 413 30.97 -2.99 -22.88
N HIS A 414 30.38 -1.79 -22.78
CA HIS A 414 29.13 -1.52 -22.07
C HIS A 414 27.92 -1.35 -23.01
N THR A 415 28.06 -1.74 -24.28
CA THR A 415 26.98 -1.75 -25.28
C THR A 415 25.98 -2.89 -25.01
N VAL A 416 24.68 -2.59 -25.08
CA VAL A 416 23.61 -3.60 -25.02
C VAL A 416 23.49 -4.29 -26.37
N THR A 417 23.89 -5.56 -26.44
CA THR A 417 23.81 -6.38 -27.64
C THR A 417 22.50 -7.18 -27.68
N GLU A 418 22.04 -7.60 -28.86
CA GLU A 418 20.88 -8.51 -29.01
C GLU A 418 21.05 -9.80 -28.19
N GLU A 419 22.28 -10.28 -28.03
CA GLU A 419 22.63 -11.43 -27.20
C GLU A 419 22.56 -11.14 -25.70
N LYS A 420 22.91 -9.92 -25.24
CA LYS A 420 22.66 -9.48 -23.85
C LYS A 420 21.16 -9.36 -23.59
N VAL A 421 20.38 -8.85 -24.55
CA VAL A 421 18.92 -8.73 -24.50
C VAL A 421 18.23 -10.10 -24.41
N ALA A 422 18.59 -11.05 -25.27
CA ALA A 422 18.01 -12.40 -25.30
C ALA A 422 18.28 -13.20 -24.00
N ARG A 423 19.44 -12.98 -23.37
CA ARG A 423 19.81 -13.61 -22.08
C ARG A 423 19.01 -13.09 -20.88
N HIS A 424 18.45 -11.88 -20.95
CA HIS A 424 17.77 -11.22 -19.82
C HIS A 424 16.25 -11.35 -19.83
N LYS A 425 15.70 -12.27 -20.65
CA LYS A 425 14.27 -12.58 -20.79
C LYS A 425 13.40 -11.31 -20.78
N LEU A 426 13.54 -10.42 -21.76
CA LEU A 426 12.58 -9.33 -21.90
C LEU A 426 11.15 -9.90 -22.06
N ASP A 427 10.15 -9.22 -21.52
CA ASP A 427 8.75 -9.53 -21.78
C ASP A 427 8.37 -9.06 -23.18
N ASP A 428 7.13 -9.33 -23.58
CA ASP A 428 6.60 -9.00 -24.90
C ASP A 428 6.56 -7.48 -25.17
N TRP A 429 6.90 -6.66 -24.16
CA TRP A 429 6.99 -5.19 -24.22
C TRP A 429 8.43 -4.66 -24.14
N GLY A 430 9.45 -5.54 -24.19
CA GLY A 430 10.86 -5.16 -24.15
C GLY A 430 11.38 -4.82 -22.75
N ILE A 431 10.67 -5.20 -21.69
CA ILE A 431 11.04 -4.95 -20.29
C ILE A 431 11.65 -6.23 -19.72
N ALA A 432 12.82 -6.17 -19.07
CA ALA A 432 13.44 -7.36 -18.50
C ALA A 432 12.53 -8.07 -17.48
N ARG A 433 12.12 -9.32 -17.75
CA ARG A 433 11.29 -10.14 -16.85
C ARG A 433 12.03 -10.54 -15.58
N GLU A 434 13.36 -10.61 -15.64
CA GLU A 434 14.25 -11.04 -14.57
C GLU A 434 15.36 -10.02 -14.30
N THR A 435 15.00 -8.81 -13.90
CA THR A 435 15.96 -7.84 -13.32
C THR A 435 16.01 -8.00 -11.82
N ALA A 436 16.75 -9.03 -11.40
CA ALA A 436 17.32 -9.14 -10.06
C ALA A 436 18.41 -8.08 -9.77
N GLY A 437 18.50 -6.98 -10.56
CA GLY A 437 19.61 -6.03 -10.52
C GLY A 437 19.25 -4.60 -10.10
N ILE A 438 17.97 -4.25 -9.92
CA ILE A 438 17.58 -2.97 -9.33
C ILE A 438 16.64 -3.26 -8.18
N LEU A 439 17.24 -3.57 -7.05
CA LEU A 439 16.52 -4.15 -5.94
C LEU A 439 15.95 -3.03 -5.07
N ASP A 440 14.66 -3.12 -4.74
CA ASP A 440 14.17 -2.41 -3.55
C ASP A 440 14.80 -2.99 -2.28
N ALA A 441 14.51 -2.41 -1.12
CA ALA A 441 15.09 -2.81 0.18
C ALA A 441 14.89 -4.30 0.57
N LYS A 442 14.21 -5.10 -0.26
CA LYS A 442 13.98 -6.54 -0.09
C LYS A 442 14.54 -7.42 -1.21
N GLY A 443 15.30 -6.89 -2.16
CA GLY A 443 15.84 -7.73 -3.23
C GLY A 443 14.95 -7.87 -4.46
N PHE A 444 13.97 -6.98 -4.72
CA PHE A 444 13.05 -7.10 -5.87
C PHE A 444 13.19 -5.99 -6.93
N GLY A 445 13.19 -6.40 -8.21
CA GLY A 445 13.42 -5.55 -9.38
C GLY A 445 12.45 -4.36 -9.56
N SER A 446 12.98 -3.14 -9.60
CA SER A 446 12.28 -1.93 -10.03
C SER A 446 12.70 -1.55 -11.45
N ASN A 447 12.02 -2.13 -12.44
CA ASN A 447 12.27 -1.81 -13.84
C ASN A 447 11.93 -0.34 -14.15
N PRO A 448 12.82 0.38 -14.85
CA PRO A 448 12.51 1.69 -15.41
C PRO A 448 11.25 1.63 -16.27
N ARG A 449 10.47 2.72 -16.23
CA ARG A 449 9.22 2.82 -16.97
C ARG A 449 9.51 2.83 -18.48
N ASN A 450 8.79 2.01 -19.22
CA ASN A 450 8.64 2.15 -20.67
C ASN A 450 7.70 3.35 -20.94
N PHE A 451 8.26 4.44 -21.43
CA PHE A 451 7.56 5.70 -21.76
C PHE A 451 6.82 5.65 -23.09
N GLN A 452 7.07 4.66 -23.95
CA GLN A 452 6.28 4.41 -25.17
C GLN A 452 4.86 3.88 -24.87
N GLN A 453 4.57 3.67 -23.59
CA GLN A 453 3.25 3.31 -23.09
C GLN A 453 2.67 4.49 -22.31
N SER A 454 1.50 4.98 -22.71
CA SER A 454 0.77 6.07 -22.04
C SER A 454 0.11 5.64 -20.72
N ILE A 455 0.67 4.64 -20.04
CA ILE A 455 0.18 4.04 -18.81
C ILE A 455 1.19 4.35 -17.69
N PHE A 456 0.91 5.41 -16.93
CA PHE A 456 1.75 5.88 -15.82
C PHE A 456 1.15 5.51 -14.45
N ARG A 457 1.97 4.89 -13.60
CA ARG A 457 1.54 4.23 -12.34
C ARG A 457 1.05 5.18 -11.23
N GLY A 458 1.50 6.43 -11.20
CA GLY A 458 1.20 7.37 -10.09
C GLY A 458 0.50 8.66 -10.52
N GLY A 459 -0.27 8.60 -11.60
CA GLY A 459 -0.83 9.79 -12.26
C GLY A 459 -0.10 10.15 -13.56
N SER A 460 -0.85 10.77 -14.47
CA SER A 460 -0.45 11.13 -15.83
C SER A 460 -0.48 12.64 -16.09
N ARG A 461 -0.63 13.47 -15.05
CA ARG A 461 -0.56 14.93 -15.20
C ARG A 461 0.90 15.35 -15.29
N PRO A 462 1.26 16.40 -16.05
CA PRO A 462 2.64 16.91 -16.13
C PRO A 462 3.27 17.14 -14.74
N LEU A 463 2.49 17.68 -13.80
CA LEU A 463 2.92 17.89 -12.41
C LEU A 463 3.34 16.59 -11.69
N ASP A 464 2.71 15.46 -12.00
CA ASP A 464 3.06 14.17 -11.41
C ASP A 464 4.43 13.66 -11.92
N PHE A 465 4.82 14.03 -13.14
CA PHE A 465 6.16 13.75 -13.67
C PHE A 465 7.20 14.70 -13.11
N TYR A 466 6.89 15.99 -13.05
CA TYR A 466 7.76 17.02 -12.50
C TYR A 466 8.27 16.61 -11.11
N ARG A 467 7.37 16.22 -10.21
CA ARG A 467 7.73 15.79 -8.85
C ARG A 467 8.66 14.58 -8.83
N ARG A 468 8.42 13.59 -9.69
CA ARG A 468 9.25 12.37 -9.75
C ARG A 468 10.63 12.65 -10.32
N ILE A 469 10.73 13.55 -11.30
CA ILE A 469 12.02 13.94 -11.86
C ILE A 469 12.78 14.80 -10.85
N LYS A 470 12.12 15.81 -10.25
CA LYS A 470 12.74 16.73 -9.29
C LYS A 470 13.24 16.03 -8.04
N TYR A 471 12.41 15.20 -7.40
CA TYR A 471 12.69 14.62 -6.07
C TYR A 471 13.07 13.13 -6.12
N GLY A 472 12.98 12.50 -7.29
CA GLY A 472 13.17 11.08 -7.46
C GLY A 472 11.95 10.27 -7.00
N ILE A 473 12.08 8.95 -6.98
CA ILE A 473 11.04 8.05 -6.47
C ILE A 473 11.58 7.33 -5.23
N TYR A 474 11.01 7.69 -4.09
CA TYR A 474 11.46 7.19 -2.80
C TYR A 474 11.38 5.66 -2.68
N GLY A 475 12.46 5.06 -2.18
CA GLY A 475 12.62 3.60 -2.10
C GLY A 475 12.88 2.90 -3.45
N THR A 476 13.39 3.63 -4.44
CA THR A 476 13.87 3.08 -5.73
C THR A 476 15.21 3.71 -6.10
N VAL A 477 15.84 3.22 -7.17
CA VAL A 477 17.09 3.81 -7.69
C VAL A 477 16.89 5.05 -8.55
N MET A 478 15.64 5.48 -8.79
CA MET A 478 15.38 6.71 -9.56
C MET A 478 15.70 7.92 -8.67
N PRO A 479 16.83 8.60 -8.88
CA PRO A 479 17.31 9.65 -7.99
C PRO A 479 16.53 10.95 -8.22
N ALA A 480 16.77 11.92 -7.33
CA ALA A 480 16.36 13.29 -7.56
C ALA A 480 17.13 13.90 -8.76
N ALA A 481 16.56 14.93 -9.37
CA ALA A 481 17.22 15.67 -10.44
C ALA A 481 18.57 16.20 -9.96
N ALA A 482 19.55 16.22 -10.87
CA ALA A 482 20.86 16.76 -10.57
C ALA A 482 20.72 18.23 -10.10
N PRO A 483 21.50 18.68 -9.10
CA PRO A 483 21.41 20.05 -8.57
C PRO A 483 21.60 21.15 -9.62
N GLU A 484 22.25 20.83 -10.74
CA GLU A 484 22.49 21.72 -11.88
C GLU A 484 21.24 21.96 -12.75
N LEU A 485 20.19 21.14 -12.63
CA LEU A 485 18.96 21.28 -13.42
C LEU A 485 18.01 22.30 -12.79
N THR A 486 17.62 23.29 -13.59
CA THR A 486 16.59 24.29 -13.25
C THR A 486 15.18 23.71 -13.37
N ASP A 487 14.18 24.42 -12.87
CA ASP A 487 12.78 24.00 -13.00
C ASP A 487 12.32 24.01 -14.47
N ASP A 488 12.83 24.93 -15.29
CA ASP A 488 12.58 24.99 -16.74
C ASP A 488 13.20 23.79 -17.47
N ASP A 489 14.39 23.35 -17.05
CA ASP A 489 15.02 22.13 -17.56
C ASP A 489 14.16 20.90 -17.25
N ILE A 490 13.61 20.83 -16.04
CA ILE A 490 12.76 19.73 -15.62
C ILE A 490 11.43 19.75 -16.36
N TRP A 491 10.82 20.91 -16.58
CA TRP A 491 9.63 21.01 -17.42
C TRP A 491 9.89 20.56 -18.85
N SER A 492 11.04 20.91 -19.41
CA SER A 492 11.46 20.45 -20.74
C SER A 492 11.59 18.92 -20.77
N LEU A 493 12.20 18.31 -19.76
CA LEU A 493 12.26 16.86 -19.59
C LEU A 493 10.87 16.21 -19.45
N VAL A 494 9.96 16.80 -18.65
CA VAL A 494 8.59 16.30 -18.47
C VAL A 494 7.86 16.21 -19.81
N TYR A 495 7.91 17.28 -20.59
CA TYR A 495 7.19 17.35 -21.85
C TYR A 495 7.81 16.50 -22.95
N PHE A 496 9.15 16.36 -22.95
CA PHE A 496 9.81 15.39 -23.81
C PHE A 496 9.41 13.95 -23.46
N VAL A 497 9.36 13.57 -22.18
CA VAL A 497 8.91 12.21 -21.78
C VAL A 497 7.46 11.96 -22.19
N LEU A 498 6.59 12.97 -22.09
CA LEU A 498 5.20 12.87 -22.55
C LEU A 498 5.11 12.74 -24.07
N SER A 499 5.97 13.41 -24.84
CA SER A 499 5.95 13.33 -26.30
C SER A 499 6.35 11.95 -26.82
N ILE A 500 7.27 11.24 -26.15
CA ILE A 500 7.62 9.84 -26.47
C ILE A 500 6.36 8.94 -26.42
N ALA A 501 5.50 9.15 -25.44
CA ALA A 501 4.27 8.38 -25.28
C ALA A 501 3.25 8.69 -26.38
N GLU A 502 3.08 9.98 -26.70
CA GLU A 502 2.15 10.47 -27.71
C GLU A 502 2.53 10.03 -29.12
N GLU A 503 3.81 10.17 -29.50
CA GLU A 503 4.33 9.72 -30.80
C GLU A 503 4.06 8.22 -31.02
N HIS A 504 4.26 7.41 -29.97
CA HIS A 504 4.03 5.99 -30.05
C HIS A 504 2.54 5.61 -30.04
N ASP A 505 1.67 6.39 -29.38
CA ASP A 505 0.22 6.20 -29.46
C ASP A 505 -0.30 6.47 -30.87
N VAL A 506 0.14 7.56 -31.50
CA VAL A 506 -0.21 7.90 -32.88
C VAL A 506 0.26 6.83 -33.86
N ALA A 507 1.50 6.36 -33.72
CA ALA A 507 2.04 5.27 -34.54
C ALA A 507 1.21 3.99 -34.41
N ARG A 508 0.86 3.57 -33.17
CA ARG A 508 0.01 2.40 -32.93
C ARG A 508 -1.39 2.54 -33.51
N GLU A 509 -2.00 3.72 -33.40
CA GLU A 509 -3.34 3.95 -33.96
C GLU A 509 -3.31 3.89 -35.50
N TYR A 510 -2.25 4.41 -36.12
CA TYR A 510 -2.02 4.32 -37.56
C TYR A 510 -1.84 2.87 -38.03
N GLU A 511 -1.01 2.07 -37.35
CA GLU A 511 -0.84 0.64 -37.64
C GLU A 511 -2.15 -0.15 -37.51
N LYS A 512 -2.95 0.13 -36.47
CA LYS A 512 -4.28 -0.50 -36.32
C LYS A 512 -5.22 -0.14 -37.46
N LYS A 513 -5.16 1.10 -37.97
CA LYS A 513 -5.96 1.53 -39.11
C LYS A 513 -5.50 0.83 -40.40
N LEU A 514 -4.19 0.70 -40.62
CA LEU A 514 -3.64 -0.06 -41.73
C LEU A 514 -4.06 -1.54 -41.68
N ALA A 515 -3.90 -2.20 -40.54
CA ALA A 515 -4.30 -3.60 -40.37
C ALA A 515 -5.81 -3.83 -40.59
N ARG A 516 -6.67 -2.88 -40.19
CA ARG A 516 -8.10 -2.93 -40.54
C ARG A 516 -8.33 -2.76 -42.03
N PHE A 517 -7.64 -1.82 -42.67
CA PHE A 517 -7.73 -1.58 -44.11
C PHE A 517 -7.30 -2.81 -44.93
N ASP A 518 -6.21 -3.47 -44.54
CA ASP A 518 -5.74 -4.71 -45.17
C ASP A 518 -6.75 -5.86 -44.97
N SER A 519 -7.37 -5.97 -43.78
CA SER A 519 -8.41 -6.99 -43.53
C SER A 519 -9.74 -6.74 -44.26
N GLU A 520 -10.08 -5.47 -44.53
CA GLU A 520 -11.29 -5.09 -45.27
C GLU A 520 -11.09 -5.28 -46.78
N THR A 521 -9.87 -5.06 -47.30
CA THR A 521 -9.53 -5.32 -48.71
C THR A 521 -9.43 -6.81 -49.03
N GLU A 522 -8.93 -7.64 -48.10
CA GLU A 522 -8.97 -9.12 -48.25
C GLU A 522 -10.41 -9.68 -48.24
N HIS A 523 -11.38 -8.97 -47.63
CA HIS A 523 -12.79 -9.36 -47.65
C HIS A 523 -13.55 -8.90 -48.90
N GLU A 524 -13.03 -7.94 -49.67
CA GLU A 524 -13.60 -7.55 -50.96
C GLU A 524 -13.03 -8.37 -52.15
N GLU A 525 -11.90 -9.06 -51.95
CA GLU A 525 -11.28 -9.93 -52.97
C GLU A 525 -11.69 -11.42 -52.89
N HIS A 526 -12.51 -11.80 -51.89
CA HIS A 526 -13.11 -13.13 -51.72
C HIS A 526 -14.61 -13.15 -51.99
#